data_AF-A0A238WM16-F1
#
_entry.id   AF-A0A238WM16-F1
#
_cell.length_a   1.000
_cell.length_b   1.000
_cell.length_c   1.000
_cell.angle_alpha   90.00
_cell.angle_beta   90.00
_cell.angle_gamma   90.00
#
_symmetry.space_group_name_H-M   'P 1'
#
loop_
_entity.id
_entity.type
_entity.pdbx_description
1 polymer ?
#
loop_
_entity_poly.entity_id
_entity_poly.type
_entity_poly.pdbx_seq_one_letter_code
_entity_poly.pdbx_strand_id
1 'polypeptide(L)'
;MVSTLAVPGSYPTIRDALEVAPDGAVITVAPGTYQERIELTGRRLTVRGTGEEGTVVVDAAGLEGPALAVLGGEVTVEGLDLTSGDYPAIAATGARLTIRKCRLSAGYGAGLQATDMSTVEATEVRVLRGQNGLVFSDAGGTVDACEVHGVNDDGIIVRLGADPAIRNTTVTGCGYRGVYVYQSGRPVIERCDVSGTGDAGIVIANSSAPTVRETWVHQTAGSGIVVGAGCTAVIEQCRVEGTAEPKVSVDPRAQATVTLSEGGPAPRAGITEATGGQDAVEVDRLLTELDSMIGLAGVKNEVRALIDEIQVNEWRRSAGLSVGAASHHLIFTGAPGTGKTTVARIYGQLLKALGVLPNGRFREVSRRDLVGQYIGHTAEKTTSVFEEAMGGVLFIDEAYTLSRAGGASADFGQEAIDTLVKLMEDHRDQVAVIVAGYTREMLDFLDANSGLASRFAKTLEFENYGPDELVMIATRIAKNDDYAFAPGLSEALHEHFSQIERDRNFGNAREARKLLEGMRKVQSGRLRSLGRMPSRDDLTTLVLDDLLAAIR
;
A
#
# COMPACT_ATOMS: atom_id res chain seq x y z
N MET A 1 -44.15 21.04 0.80
CA MET A 1 -43.15 20.70 1.84
C MET A 1 -42.35 19.53 1.31
N VAL A 2 -41.03 19.64 1.25
CA VAL A 2 -40.17 18.49 0.91
C VAL A 2 -40.30 17.50 2.07
N SER A 3 -40.72 16.27 1.79
CA SER A 3 -40.83 15.25 2.83
C SER A 3 -39.44 14.73 3.16
N THR A 4 -39.03 14.89 4.43
CA THR A 4 -37.75 14.37 4.92
C THR A 4 -38.00 13.09 5.72
N LEU A 5 -37.31 12.00 5.37
CA LEU A 5 -37.40 10.71 6.04
C LEU A 5 -36.04 10.41 6.70
N ALA A 6 -36.03 10.00 7.96
CA ALA A 6 -34.80 9.77 8.73
C ALA A 6 -34.51 8.28 9.00
N VAL A 7 -33.25 7.89 8.81
CA VAL A 7 -32.74 6.51 8.93
C VAL A 7 -31.44 6.47 9.77
N PRO A 8 -31.33 5.63 10.81
CA PRO A 8 -32.45 5.05 11.53
C PRO A 8 -33.27 6.16 12.19
N GLY A 9 -34.55 5.90 12.38
CA GLY A 9 -35.44 6.84 13.05
C GLY A 9 -36.88 6.44 12.79
N SER A 10 -37.53 7.15 11.86
CA SER A 10 -38.87 6.77 11.41
C SER A 10 -38.88 5.47 10.59
N TYR A 11 -37.73 5.08 10.05
CA TYR A 11 -37.53 3.86 9.27
C TYR A 11 -36.26 3.16 9.76
N PRO A 12 -36.25 1.82 9.88
CA PRO A 12 -35.09 1.08 10.37
C PRO A 12 -34.01 0.89 9.30
N THR A 13 -34.35 0.89 8.01
CA THR A 13 -33.41 0.77 6.89
C THR A 13 -33.62 1.87 5.84
N ILE A 14 -32.63 2.07 4.96
CA ILE A 14 -32.72 3.00 3.83
C ILE A 14 -33.79 2.50 2.85
N ARG A 15 -33.86 1.18 2.61
CA ARG A 15 -34.89 0.56 1.77
C ARG A 15 -36.31 0.85 2.26
N ASP A 16 -36.57 0.69 3.55
CA ASP A 16 -37.92 0.93 4.10
C ASP A 16 -38.35 2.39 3.90
N ALA A 17 -37.42 3.33 4.05
CA ALA A 17 -37.69 4.74 3.78
C ALA A 17 -37.96 4.99 2.27
N LEU A 18 -37.23 4.31 1.39
CA LEU A 18 -37.37 4.46 -0.07
C LEU A 18 -38.70 3.92 -0.61
N GLU A 19 -39.24 2.86 -0.02
CA GLU A 19 -40.52 2.26 -0.41
C GLU A 19 -41.69 3.24 -0.28
N VAL A 20 -41.66 4.11 0.73
CA VAL A 20 -42.76 5.04 1.03
C VAL A 20 -42.44 6.50 0.68
N ALA A 21 -41.19 6.82 0.32
CA ALA A 21 -40.79 8.17 -0.06
C ALA A 21 -41.58 8.65 -1.29
N PRO A 22 -42.20 9.84 -1.30
CA PRO A 22 -42.73 10.41 -2.53
C PRO A 22 -41.60 10.98 -3.41
N ASP A 23 -41.89 11.26 -4.68
CA ASP A 23 -40.94 11.98 -5.53
C ASP A 23 -40.66 13.39 -4.96
N GLY A 24 -39.40 13.80 -5.03
CA GLY A 24 -38.85 15.00 -4.43
C GLY A 24 -38.46 14.86 -2.96
N ALA A 25 -38.60 13.69 -2.34
CA ALA A 25 -38.24 13.46 -0.94
C ALA A 25 -36.73 13.51 -0.70
N VAL A 26 -36.36 13.80 0.56
CA VAL A 26 -34.99 13.73 1.06
C VAL A 26 -34.92 12.65 2.12
N ILE A 27 -34.06 11.65 1.92
CA ILE A 27 -33.77 10.63 2.91
C ILE A 27 -32.46 11.01 3.60
N THR A 28 -32.55 11.33 4.88
CA THR A 28 -31.39 11.62 5.73
C THR A 28 -30.94 10.36 6.45
N VAL A 29 -29.69 10.00 6.28
CA VAL A 29 -29.08 8.78 6.84
C VAL A 29 -28.07 9.19 7.91
N ALA A 30 -28.23 8.68 9.13
CA ALA A 30 -27.35 8.95 10.25
C ALA A 30 -26.10 8.06 10.18
N PRO A 31 -25.02 8.42 10.91
CA PRO A 31 -23.84 7.57 11.04
C PRO A 31 -24.18 6.11 11.39
N GLY A 32 -23.55 5.17 10.70
CA GLY A 32 -23.78 3.75 10.86
C GLY A 32 -23.42 2.96 9.60
N THR A 33 -23.39 1.64 9.74
CA THR A 33 -23.19 0.70 8.63
C THR A 33 -24.51 0.00 8.31
N TYR A 34 -24.97 0.18 7.08
CA TYR A 34 -26.21 -0.34 6.54
C TYR A 34 -25.89 -1.45 5.56
N GLN A 35 -26.13 -2.70 5.98
CA GLN A 35 -25.90 -3.90 5.18
C GLN A 35 -27.04 -4.10 4.18
N GLU A 36 -27.11 -3.24 3.17
CA GLU A 36 -28.16 -3.23 2.17
C GLU A 36 -27.69 -2.63 0.84
N ARG A 37 -28.53 -2.78 -0.19
CA ARG A 37 -28.36 -2.13 -1.50
C ARG A 37 -29.53 -1.20 -1.77
N ILE A 38 -29.23 -0.08 -2.43
CA ILE A 38 -30.18 0.94 -2.84
C ILE A 38 -30.49 0.77 -4.32
N GLU A 39 -31.77 0.62 -4.67
CA GLU A 39 -32.22 0.51 -6.06
C GLU A 39 -33.34 1.50 -6.32
N LEU A 40 -33.14 2.37 -7.32
CA LEU A 40 -34.04 3.48 -7.64
C LEU A 40 -34.40 3.43 -9.12
N THR A 41 -35.68 3.24 -9.43
CA THR A 41 -36.14 3.11 -10.82
C THR A 41 -37.13 4.20 -11.18
N GLY A 42 -36.72 5.13 -12.04
CA GLY A 42 -37.57 6.23 -12.54
C GLY A 42 -37.97 7.24 -11.46
N ARG A 43 -37.18 7.35 -10.39
CA ARG A 43 -37.52 8.16 -9.20
C ARG A 43 -36.83 9.51 -9.22
N ARG A 44 -37.42 10.47 -8.50
CA ARG A 44 -36.78 11.75 -8.21
C ARG A 44 -36.58 11.90 -6.72
N LEU A 45 -35.36 11.81 -6.18
CA LEU A 45 -35.15 11.96 -4.73
C LEU A 45 -33.69 12.25 -4.36
N THR A 46 -33.47 12.60 -3.10
CA THR A 46 -32.14 12.80 -2.52
C THR A 46 -31.89 11.81 -1.40
N VAL A 47 -30.72 11.19 -1.36
CA VAL A 47 -30.21 10.42 -0.21
C VAL A 47 -28.98 11.12 0.33
N ARG A 48 -29.00 11.50 1.61
CA ARG A 48 -27.97 12.35 2.23
C ARG A 48 -27.51 11.77 3.56
N GLY A 49 -26.20 11.55 3.70
CA GLY A 49 -25.56 11.29 4.99
C GLY A 49 -25.53 12.55 5.86
N THR A 50 -25.75 12.40 7.17
CA THR A 50 -25.82 13.51 8.13
C THR A 50 -24.60 13.61 9.07
N GLY A 51 -23.63 12.72 8.90
CA GLY A 51 -22.38 12.69 9.68
C GLY A 51 -21.16 13.23 8.93
N GLU A 52 -19.99 13.05 9.54
CA GLU A 52 -18.70 13.32 8.91
C GLU A 52 -18.42 12.34 7.76
N GLU A 53 -17.51 12.69 6.86
CA GLU A 53 -17.08 11.81 5.76
C GLU A 53 -16.64 10.45 6.32
N GLY A 54 -17.05 9.33 5.71
CA GLY A 54 -16.72 7.99 6.20
C GLY A 54 -17.67 7.40 7.24
N THR A 55 -18.58 8.19 7.81
CA THR A 55 -19.42 7.72 8.94
C THR A 55 -20.72 7.04 8.52
N VAL A 56 -21.19 7.23 7.28
CA VAL A 56 -22.43 6.67 6.76
C VAL A 56 -22.10 5.65 5.66
N VAL A 57 -22.06 4.37 6.02
CA VAL A 57 -21.61 3.30 5.13
C VAL A 57 -22.79 2.48 4.63
N VAL A 58 -22.99 2.41 3.32
CA VAL A 58 -23.88 1.44 2.66
C VAL A 58 -23.01 0.30 2.15
N ASP A 59 -23.10 -0.83 2.83
CA ASP A 59 -22.29 -2.01 2.56
C ASP A 59 -23.09 -3.09 1.83
N ALA A 60 -22.77 -3.25 0.55
CA ALA A 60 -23.26 -4.29 -0.33
C ALA A 60 -22.15 -5.27 -0.74
N ALA A 61 -21.03 -5.36 0.01
CA ALA A 61 -19.91 -6.24 -0.33
C ALA A 61 -20.31 -7.73 -0.42
N GLY A 62 -21.21 -8.16 0.46
CA GLY A 62 -21.76 -9.52 0.48
C GLY A 62 -23.03 -9.72 -0.34
N LEU A 63 -23.46 -8.72 -1.12
CA LEU A 63 -24.73 -8.75 -1.85
C LEU A 63 -24.50 -8.83 -3.36
N GLU A 64 -25.46 -9.43 -4.07
CA GLU A 64 -25.49 -9.38 -5.54
C GLU A 64 -26.04 -8.04 -6.02
N GLY A 65 -25.22 -7.31 -6.78
CA GLY A 65 -25.56 -6.01 -7.37
C GLY A 65 -24.74 -4.85 -6.80
N PRO A 66 -24.90 -3.65 -7.39
CA PRO A 66 -24.22 -2.45 -6.93
C PRO A 66 -24.78 -1.97 -5.58
N ALA A 67 -23.98 -1.21 -4.83
CA ALA A 67 -24.45 -0.59 -3.59
C ALA A 67 -25.56 0.44 -3.88
N LEU A 68 -25.45 1.14 -5.01
CA LEU A 68 -26.47 2.03 -5.56
C LEU A 68 -26.72 1.74 -7.04
N ALA A 69 -27.93 1.30 -7.38
CA ALA A 69 -28.44 1.21 -8.74
C ALA A 69 -29.46 2.34 -9.00
N VAL A 70 -29.26 3.12 -10.05
CA VAL A 70 -30.21 4.14 -10.51
C VAL A 70 -30.59 3.86 -11.97
N LEU A 71 -31.83 3.42 -12.18
CA LEU A 71 -32.39 3.09 -13.49
C LEU A 71 -33.42 4.16 -13.87
N GLY A 72 -32.99 5.16 -14.62
CA GLY A 72 -33.82 6.32 -14.95
C GLY A 72 -34.12 7.25 -13.76
N GLY A 73 -34.71 8.41 -14.05
CA GLY A 73 -35.05 9.41 -13.04
C GLY A 73 -33.94 10.42 -12.73
N GLU A 74 -34.10 11.16 -11.63
CA GLU A 74 -33.19 12.21 -11.17
C GLU A 74 -32.86 12.01 -9.69
N VAL A 75 -31.66 11.52 -9.40
CA VAL A 75 -31.24 11.15 -8.04
C VAL A 75 -30.06 12.00 -7.61
N THR A 76 -30.09 12.48 -6.38
CA THR A 76 -28.93 13.10 -5.72
C THR A 76 -28.46 12.24 -4.56
N VAL A 77 -27.16 11.96 -4.49
CA VAL A 77 -26.53 11.25 -3.39
C VAL A 77 -25.41 12.10 -2.82
N GLU A 78 -25.40 12.26 -1.50
CA GLU A 78 -24.44 13.12 -0.81
C GLU A 78 -23.95 12.49 0.49
N GLY A 79 -22.63 12.50 0.73
CA GLY A 79 -22.05 12.14 2.03
C GLY A 79 -22.18 10.66 2.40
N LEU A 80 -22.12 9.76 1.42
CA LEU A 80 -22.22 8.31 1.63
C LEU A 80 -20.92 7.58 1.24
N ASP A 81 -20.59 6.56 2.03
CA ASP A 81 -19.57 5.57 1.71
C ASP A 81 -20.27 4.33 1.13
N LEU A 82 -20.08 4.08 -0.17
CA LEU A 82 -20.76 3.03 -0.90
C LEU A 82 -19.77 1.91 -1.20
N THR A 83 -20.03 0.72 -0.67
CA THR A 83 -19.16 -0.46 -0.83
C THR A 83 -19.90 -1.59 -1.54
N SER A 84 -19.28 -2.20 -2.55
CA SER A 84 -19.81 -3.35 -3.28
C SER A 84 -18.74 -4.44 -3.48
N GLY A 85 -19.18 -5.67 -3.74
CA GLY A 85 -18.31 -6.80 -4.05
C GLY A 85 -17.88 -6.79 -5.53
N ASP A 86 -18.37 -7.74 -6.30
CA ASP A 86 -18.00 -7.90 -7.72
C ASP A 86 -18.69 -6.91 -8.68
N TYR A 87 -19.59 -6.09 -8.15
CA TYR A 87 -20.39 -5.13 -8.91
C TYR A 87 -19.86 -3.70 -8.71
N PRO A 88 -20.24 -2.74 -9.57
CA PRO A 88 -19.88 -1.35 -9.35
C PRO A 88 -20.42 -0.80 -8.02
N ALA A 89 -19.73 0.13 -7.37
CA ALA A 89 -20.29 0.75 -6.15
C ALA A 89 -21.54 1.58 -6.51
N ILE A 90 -21.48 2.31 -7.62
CA ILE A 90 -22.64 2.98 -8.23
C ILE A 90 -22.81 2.52 -9.68
N ALA A 91 -24.03 2.15 -10.05
CA ALA A 91 -24.44 1.94 -11.44
C ALA A 91 -25.61 2.89 -11.80
N ALA A 92 -25.41 3.72 -12.82
CA ALA A 92 -26.42 4.62 -13.37
C ALA A 92 -26.74 4.23 -14.82
N THR A 93 -28.02 4.04 -15.13
CA THR A 93 -28.50 3.60 -16.43
C THR A 93 -29.70 4.45 -16.84
N GLY A 94 -29.59 5.22 -17.93
CA GLY A 94 -30.66 6.14 -18.36
C GLY A 94 -31.02 7.25 -17.37
N ALA A 95 -30.14 7.57 -16.41
CA ALA A 95 -30.47 8.41 -15.26
C ALA A 95 -29.71 9.75 -15.25
N ARG A 96 -30.29 10.75 -14.57
CA ARG A 96 -29.57 11.94 -14.12
C ARG A 96 -29.14 11.74 -12.68
N LEU A 97 -27.83 11.65 -12.45
CA LEU A 97 -27.27 11.36 -11.13
C LEU A 97 -26.33 12.46 -10.68
N THR A 98 -26.60 13.07 -9.53
CA THR A 98 -25.68 13.99 -8.87
C THR A 98 -25.06 13.30 -7.66
N ILE A 99 -23.73 13.28 -7.56
CA ILE A 99 -22.98 12.61 -6.50
C ILE A 99 -22.06 13.65 -5.86
N ARG A 100 -22.13 13.82 -4.54
CA ARG A 100 -21.30 14.80 -3.82
C ARG A 100 -20.69 14.20 -2.56
N LYS A 101 -19.39 14.41 -2.34
CA LYS A 101 -18.73 14.03 -1.07
C LYS A 101 -18.94 12.55 -0.72
N CYS A 102 -18.84 11.68 -1.72
CA CYS A 102 -19.06 10.24 -1.55
C CYS A 102 -17.74 9.49 -1.74
N ARG A 103 -17.60 8.38 -0.99
CA ARG A 103 -16.47 7.46 -1.11
C ARG A 103 -16.96 6.15 -1.70
N LEU A 104 -16.29 5.68 -2.74
CA LEU A 104 -16.72 4.52 -3.53
C LEU A 104 -15.68 3.42 -3.42
N SER A 105 -16.11 2.22 -3.06
CA SER A 105 -15.25 1.02 -3.01
C SER A 105 -15.95 -0.14 -3.69
N ALA A 106 -15.29 -0.74 -4.68
CA ALA A 106 -15.73 -1.99 -5.28
C ALA A 106 -14.64 -3.05 -5.14
N GLY A 107 -15.02 -4.32 -5.03
CA GLY A 107 -14.10 -5.45 -5.07
C GLY A 107 -13.56 -5.68 -6.49
N TYR A 108 -14.45 -6.09 -7.41
CA TYR A 108 -14.12 -6.35 -8.82
C TYR A 108 -14.88 -5.46 -9.81
N GLY A 109 -15.79 -4.61 -9.32
CA GLY A 109 -16.52 -3.65 -10.15
C GLY A 109 -15.80 -2.32 -10.34
N ALA A 110 -16.48 -1.38 -11.01
CA ALA A 110 -16.04 0.02 -11.07
C ALA A 110 -16.46 0.80 -9.81
N GLY A 111 -15.75 1.86 -9.44
CA GLY A 111 -16.27 2.80 -8.44
C GLY A 111 -17.61 3.41 -8.89
N LEU A 112 -17.65 3.93 -10.12
CA LEU A 112 -18.86 4.42 -10.77
C LEU A 112 -18.96 3.88 -12.19
N GLN A 113 -20.14 3.40 -12.57
CA GLN A 113 -20.47 3.04 -13.95
C GLN A 113 -21.71 3.81 -14.41
N ALA A 114 -21.60 4.54 -15.53
CA ALA A 114 -22.68 5.27 -16.16
C ALA A 114 -22.91 4.76 -17.59
N THR A 115 -24.15 4.38 -17.90
CA THR A 115 -24.56 3.80 -19.18
C THR A 115 -25.87 4.38 -19.71
N ASP A 116 -26.23 4.04 -20.94
CA ASP A 116 -27.53 4.28 -21.57
C ASP A 116 -27.95 5.76 -21.52
N MET A 117 -27.13 6.67 -22.03
CA MET A 117 -27.39 8.12 -22.07
C MET A 117 -27.55 8.77 -20.68
N SER A 118 -26.94 8.19 -19.65
CA SER A 118 -26.91 8.80 -18.33
C SER A 118 -26.13 10.11 -18.31
N THR A 119 -26.55 11.04 -17.46
CA THR A 119 -25.82 12.28 -17.16
C THR A 119 -25.39 12.25 -15.70
N VAL A 120 -24.08 12.26 -15.43
CA VAL A 120 -23.55 12.24 -14.06
C VAL A 120 -22.84 13.54 -13.71
N GLU A 121 -23.23 14.15 -12.59
CA GLU A 121 -22.54 15.28 -11.97
C GLU A 121 -21.85 14.79 -10.69
N ALA A 122 -20.57 14.46 -10.77
CA ALA A 122 -19.76 14.04 -9.63
C ALA A 122 -18.87 15.19 -9.15
N THR A 123 -18.96 15.51 -7.85
CA THR A 123 -18.14 16.54 -7.21
C THR A 123 -17.61 16.05 -5.87
N GLU A 124 -16.31 16.22 -5.60
CA GLU A 124 -15.70 15.75 -4.35
C GLU A 124 -15.94 14.24 -4.12
N VAL A 125 -15.84 13.43 -5.18
CA VAL A 125 -16.00 11.96 -5.10
C VAL A 125 -14.65 11.29 -5.05
N ARG A 126 -14.47 10.34 -4.12
CA ARG A 126 -13.25 9.55 -3.97
C ARG A 126 -13.52 8.09 -4.31
N VAL A 127 -12.88 7.56 -5.34
CA VAL A 127 -12.85 6.11 -5.60
C VAL A 127 -11.61 5.54 -4.92
N LEU A 128 -11.83 4.69 -3.92
CA LEU A 128 -10.76 4.17 -3.05
C LEU A 128 -10.15 2.88 -3.57
N ARG A 129 -11.00 2.00 -4.11
CA ARG A 129 -10.66 0.67 -4.62
C ARG A 129 -11.68 0.26 -5.68
N GLY A 130 -11.24 -0.56 -6.62
CA GLY A 130 -12.06 -1.13 -7.68
C GLY A 130 -11.21 -1.80 -8.75
N GLN A 131 -11.86 -2.56 -9.62
CA GLN A 131 -11.19 -3.00 -10.84
C GLN A 131 -10.95 -1.80 -11.76
N ASN A 132 -11.94 -0.91 -11.89
CA ASN A 132 -11.82 0.36 -12.61
C ASN A 132 -12.32 1.52 -11.72
N GLY A 133 -11.89 2.75 -12.00
CA GLY A 133 -12.35 3.90 -11.22
C GLY A 133 -13.72 4.41 -11.66
N LEU A 134 -13.75 5.21 -12.71
CA LEU A 134 -14.97 5.80 -13.29
C LEU A 134 -15.15 5.30 -14.73
N VAL A 135 -16.32 4.77 -15.06
CA VAL A 135 -16.62 4.20 -16.39
C VAL A 135 -17.84 4.89 -17.00
N PHE A 136 -17.61 5.63 -18.08
CA PHE A 136 -18.66 6.27 -18.88
C PHE A 136 -18.82 5.54 -20.21
N SER A 137 -20.01 4.98 -20.45
CA SER A 137 -20.35 4.25 -21.68
C SER A 137 -21.60 4.85 -22.30
N ASP A 138 -21.47 5.57 -23.41
CA ASP A 138 -22.59 6.33 -24.00
C ASP A 138 -23.26 7.24 -22.94
N ALA A 139 -22.45 7.93 -22.15
CA ALA A 139 -22.87 8.74 -21.02
C ALA A 139 -22.01 10.01 -20.93
N GLY A 140 -22.56 11.05 -20.33
CA GLY A 140 -21.91 12.36 -20.21
C GLY A 140 -22.04 12.96 -18.81
N GLY A 141 -21.73 14.25 -18.71
CA GLY A 141 -21.82 15.04 -17.48
C GLY A 141 -20.47 15.58 -17.04
N THR A 142 -20.31 15.84 -15.74
CA THR A 142 -19.14 16.49 -15.17
C THR A 142 -18.54 15.69 -14.02
N VAL A 143 -17.23 15.57 -14.01
CA VAL A 143 -16.43 15.06 -12.89
C VAL A 143 -15.51 16.19 -12.46
N ASP A 144 -15.69 16.72 -11.26
CA ASP A 144 -14.95 17.90 -10.79
C ASP A 144 -14.45 17.71 -9.36
N ALA A 145 -13.20 18.07 -9.08
CA ALA A 145 -12.59 17.91 -7.75
C ALA A 145 -12.70 16.47 -7.22
N CYS A 146 -12.48 15.47 -8.08
CA CYS A 146 -12.58 14.06 -7.71
C CYS A 146 -11.20 13.40 -7.59
N GLU A 147 -11.16 12.24 -6.93
CA GLU A 147 -9.96 11.42 -6.79
C GLU A 147 -10.27 9.97 -7.16
N VAL A 148 -9.41 9.37 -7.98
CA VAL A 148 -9.43 7.96 -8.31
C VAL A 148 -8.08 7.39 -7.92
N HIS A 149 -8.05 6.48 -6.95
CA HIS A 149 -6.82 5.85 -6.50
C HIS A 149 -6.97 4.34 -6.31
N GLY A 150 -5.85 3.62 -6.40
CA GLY A 150 -5.75 2.22 -5.96
C GLY A 150 -6.64 1.26 -6.75
N VAL A 151 -6.80 1.49 -8.06
CA VAL A 151 -7.58 0.62 -8.95
C VAL A 151 -6.69 -0.39 -9.66
N ASN A 152 -7.21 -1.59 -9.90
CA ASN A 152 -6.41 -2.68 -10.48
C ASN A 152 -6.12 -2.52 -11.98
N ASP A 153 -7.08 -1.97 -12.75
CA ASP A 153 -6.94 -1.74 -14.19
C ASP A 153 -6.90 -0.23 -14.50
N ASP A 154 -7.94 0.31 -15.14
CA ASP A 154 -7.96 1.67 -15.65
C ASP A 154 -8.63 2.64 -14.66
N GLY A 155 -8.01 3.79 -14.44
CA GLY A 155 -8.54 4.86 -13.59
C GLY A 155 -9.88 5.40 -14.11
N ILE A 156 -9.87 5.99 -15.30
CA ILE A 156 -11.09 6.51 -15.93
C ILE A 156 -11.23 5.91 -17.33
N ILE A 157 -12.40 5.37 -17.62
CA ILE A 157 -12.76 4.82 -18.93
C ILE A 157 -13.86 5.67 -19.55
N VAL A 158 -13.64 6.11 -20.79
CA VAL A 158 -14.63 6.83 -21.59
C VAL A 158 -14.83 6.10 -22.92
N ARG A 159 -16.04 5.57 -23.15
CA ARG A 159 -16.34 4.71 -24.29
C ARG A 159 -17.71 4.90 -24.92
N LEU A 160 -17.89 4.31 -26.09
CA LEU A 160 -19.16 4.26 -26.82
C LEU A 160 -19.75 5.67 -27.05
N GLY A 161 -18.92 6.61 -27.51
CA GLY A 161 -19.41 7.98 -27.78
C GLY A 161 -19.53 8.90 -26.55
N ALA A 162 -19.24 8.40 -25.35
CA ALA A 162 -19.30 9.19 -24.11
C ALA A 162 -18.43 10.46 -24.17
N ASP A 163 -18.91 11.55 -23.57
CA ASP A 163 -18.34 12.89 -23.64
C ASP A 163 -18.30 13.65 -22.29
N PRO A 164 -17.88 13.03 -21.17
CA PRO A 164 -17.81 13.72 -19.88
C PRO A 164 -16.75 14.83 -19.88
N ALA A 165 -17.03 15.91 -19.14
CA ALA A 165 -16.06 16.93 -18.79
C ALA A 165 -15.41 16.59 -17.44
N ILE A 166 -14.14 16.20 -17.46
CA ILE A 166 -13.34 15.80 -16.31
C ILE A 166 -12.39 16.95 -15.98
N ARG A 167 -12.57 17.54 -14.80
CA ARG A 167 -11.84 18.74 -14.37
C ARG A 167 -11.28 18.57 -12.98
N ASN A 168 -10.13 19.20 -12.70
CA ASN A 168 -9.56 19.27 -11.35
C ASN A 168 -9.57 17.90 -10.67
N THR A 169 -9.20 16.83 -11.39
CA THR A 169 -9.36 15.45 -10.91
C THR A 169 -8.00 14.78 -10.86
N THR A 170 -7.75 14.04 -9.79
CA THR A 170 -6.50 13.30 -9.56
C THR A 170 -6.74 11.82 -9.80
N VAL A 171 -5.91 11.19 -10.64
CA VAL A 171 -5.98 9.78 -11.01
C VAL A 171 -4.62 9.15 -10.75
N THR A 172 -4.51 8.35 -9.70
CA THR A 172 -3.22 7.82 -9.23
C THR A 172 -3.25 6.33 -8.94
N GLY A 173 -2.09 5.67 -9.00
CA GLY A 173 -1.93 4.28 -8.56
C GLY A 173 -2.82 3.29 -9.31
N CYS A 174 -2.91 3.44 -10.63
CA CYS A 174 -3.68 2.56 -11.51
C CYS A 174 -2.81 1.38 -11.96
N GLY A 175 -3.28 0.14 -11.79
CA GLY A 175 -2.52 -1.05 -12.19
C GLY A 175 -2.33 -1.19 -13.70
N TYR A 176 -3.15 -0.50 -14.52
CA TYR A 176 -2.96 -0.40 -15.97
C TYR A 176 -2.86 1.04 -16.47
N ARG A 177 -3.91 1.65 -17.04
CA ARG A 177 -3.85 3.01 -17.60
C ARG A 177 -4.53 4.02 -16.69
N GLY A 178 -4.08 5.28 -16.73
CA GLY A 178 -4.73 6.35 -15.96
C GLY A 178 -6.09 6.70 -16.55
N VAL A 179 -6.11 7.15 -17.80
CA VAL A 179 -7.33 7.46 -18.54
C VAL A 179 -7.34 6.71 -19.87
N TYR A 180 -8.41 5.97 -20.14
CA TYR A 180 -8.62 5.25 -21.39
C TYR A 180 -9.85 5.78 -22.14
N VAL A 181 -9.59 6.48 -23.24
CA VAL A 181 -10.61 6.96 -24.18
C VAL A 181 -10.66 6.04 -25.38
N TYR A 182 -11.75 5.33 -25.58
CA TYR A 182 -11.88 4.41 -26.70
C TYR A 182 -13.31 4.35 -27.26
N GLN A 183 -13.50 3.67 -28.39
CA GLN A 183 -14.81 3.53 -29.04
C GLN A 183 -15.55 4.87 -29.23
N SER A 184 -14.92 5.81 -29.93
CA SER A 184 -15.47 7.13 -30.26
C SER A 184 -15.72 8.08 -29.08
N GLY A 185 -15.06 7.87 -27.93
CA GLY A 185 -15.17 8.77 -26.77
C GLY A 185 -14.65 10.19 -27.07
N ARG A 186 -15.26 11.20 -26.45
CA ARG A 186 -14.98 12.63 -26.67
C ARG A 186 -14.90 13.45 -25.38
N PRO A 187 -14.19 13.00 -24.34
CA PRO A 187 -14.12 13.73 -23.09
C PRO A 187 -13.33 15.03 -23.25
N VAL A 188 -13.64 15.98 -22.38
CA VAL A 188 -12.77 17.14 -22.11
C VAL A 188 -12.06 16.88 -20.79
N ILE A 189 -10.74 16.80 -20.81
CA ILE A 189 -9.88 16.56 -19.64
C ILE A 189 -9.10 17.83 -19.40
N GLU A 190 -9.29 18.47 -18.26
CA GLU A 190 -8.76 19.81 -17.99
C GLU A 190 -8.26 19.94 -16.54
N ARG A 191 -7.04 20.44 -16.35
CA ARG A 191 -6.46 20.66 -14.99
C ARG A 191 -6.46 19.37 -14.14
N CYS A 192 -6.15 18.24 -14.76
CA CYS A 192 -6.05 16.95 -14.06
C CYS A 192 -4.60 16.58 -13.74
N ASP A 193 -4.43 15.66 -12.79
CA ASP A 193 -3.17 15.02 -12.45
C ASP A 193 -3.32 13.50 -12.64
N VAL A 194 -2.49 12.90 -13.49
CA VAL A 194 -2.52 11.48 -13.81
C VAL A 194 -1.14 10.88 -13.57
N SER A 195 -1.02 10.00 -12.58
CA SER A 195 0.28 9.44 -12.22
C SER A 195 0.28 8.03 -11.63
N GLY A 196 1.46 7.42 -11.55
CA GLY A 196 1.62 6.09 -10.95
C GLY A 196 0.84 4.99 -11.69
N THR A 197 0.95 4.95 -13.02
CA THR A 197 0.22 4.00 -13.88
C THR A 197 1.10 2.83 -14.33
N GLY A 198 0.54 1.61 -14.37
CA GLY A 198 1.22 0.39 -14.82
C GLY A 198 1.49 0.30 -16.33
N ASP A 199 0.87 1.16 -17.12
CA ASP A 199 1.12 1.36 -18.56
C ASP A 199 1.13 2.87 -18.88
N ALA A 200 0.46 3.31 -19.94
CA ALA A 200 0.40 4.73 -20.31
C ALA A 200 -0.55 5.54 -19.43
N GLY A 201 -0.22 6.82 -19.24
CA GLY A 201 -1.03 7.74 -18.45
C GLY A 201 -2.40 7.99 -19.08
N ILE A 202 -2.42 8.47 -20.33
CA ILE A 202 -3.64 8.69 -21.12
C ILE A 202 -3.55 7.95 -22.45
N VAL A 203 -4.51 7.09 -22.74
CA VAL A 203 -4.59 6.33 -23.99
C VAL A 203 -5.86 6.70 -24.76
N ILE A 204 -5.68 7.01 -26.05
CA ILE A 204 -6.74 7.43 -26.97
C ILE A 204 -6.77 6.41 -28.12
N ALA A 205 -7.89 5.72 -28.29
CA ALA A 205 -8.02 4.63 -29.25
C ALA A 205 -9.36 4.64 -30.00
N ASN A 206 -9.44 3.89 -31.11
CA ASN A 206 -10.70 3.56 -31.80
C ASN A 206 -11.56 4.79 -32.17
N SER A 207 -11.03 5.69 -33.00
CA SER A 207 -11.75 6.87 -33.53
C SER A 207 -12.23 7.86 -32.46
N SER A 208 -11.51 7.93 -31.34
CA SER A 208 -11.83 8.86 -30.25
C SER A 208 -11.31 10.27 -30.54
N ALA A 209 -11.95 11.25 -29.91
CA ALA A 209 -11.73 12.67 -30.15
C ALA A 209 -11.65 13.52 -28.85
N PRO A 210 -10.76 13.22 -27.90
CA PRO A 210 -10.67 13.99 -26.66
C PRO A 210 -9.97 15.34 -26.83
N THR A 211 -10.26 16.24 -25.90
CA THR A 211 -9.45 17.45 -25.65
C THR A 211 -8.80 17.32 -24.28
N VAL A 212 -7.47 17.46 -24.21
CA VAL A 212 -6.67 17.38 -22.99
C VAL A 212 -5.94 18.71 -22.81
N ARG A 213 -6.19 19.40 -21.69
CA ARG A 213 -5.68 20.74 -21.42
C ARG A 213 -5.14 20.87 -20.01
N GLU A 214 -4.05 21.61 -19.86
CA GLU A 214 -3.51 21.99 -18.53
C GLU A 214 -3.31 20.78 -17.60
N THR A 215 -3.03 19.61 -18.16
CA THR A 215 -3.02 18.33 -17.43
C THR A 215 -1.58 17.87 -17.22
N TRP A 216 -1.29 17.39 -16.02
CA TRP A 216 0.01 16.82 -15.68
C TRP A 216 -0.08 15.30 -15.73
N VAL A 217 0.80 14.68 -16.53
CA VAL A 217 0.93 13.23 -16.62
C VAL A 217 2.35 12.86 -16.22
N HIS A 218 2.51 12.07 -15.16
CA HIS A 218 3.85 11.73 -14.69
C HIS A 218 3.97 10.35 -14.04
N GLN A 219 5.19 9.84 -13.90
CA GLN A 219 5.46 8.55 -13.23
C GLN A 219 4.64 7.40 -13.84
N THR A 220 4.67 7.25 -15.15
CA THR A 220 3.97 6.19 -15.89
C THR A 220 4.97 5.14 -16.37
N ALA A 221 4.61 3.86 -16.31
CA ALA A 221 5.48 2.80 -16.81
C ALA A 221 5.61 2.82 -18.35
N GLY A 222 4.56 3.25 -19.05
CA GLY A 222 4.55 3.48 -20.50
C GLY A 222 4.73 4.95 -20.88
N SER A 223 4.45 5.28 -22.15
CA SER A 223 4.36 6.67 -22.63
C SER A 223 3.32 7.45 -21.83
N GLY A 224 3.57 8.74 -21.57
CA GLY A 224 2.60 9.57 -20.84
C GLY A 224 1.27 9.67 -21.57
N ILE A 225 1.28 10.01 -22.86
CA ILE A 225 0.06 10.10 -23.68
C ILE A 225 0.23 9.29 -24.96
N VAL A 226 -0.75 8.45 -25.30
CA VAL A 226 -0.76 7.62 -26.51
C VAL A 226 -2.00 7.95 -27.36
N VAL A 227 -1.78 8.35 -28.60
CA VAL A 227 -2.82 8.58 -29.61
C VAL A 227 -2.76 7.49 -30.67
N GLY A 228 -3.76 6.60 -30.67
CA GLY A 228 -3.88 5.49 -31.59
C GLY A 228 -4.42 5.88 -32.98
N ALA A 229 -4.25 4.97 -33.94
CA ALA A 229 -4.64 5.16 -35.33
C ALA A 229 -6.10 5.63 -35.51
N GLY A 230 -6.31 6.56 -36.44
CA GLY A 230 -7.64 7.07 -36.78
C GLY A 230 -8.29 7.93 -35.68
N CYS A 231 -7.59 8.24 -34.60
CA CYS A 231 -8.07 9.15 -33.57
C CYS A 231 -7.72 10.60 -33.90
N THR A 232 -8.51 11.52 -33.36
CA THR A 232 -8.23 12.95 -33.35
C THR A 232 -7.95 13.37 -31.92
N ALA A 233 -7.00 14.25 -31.65
CA ALA A 233 -6.76 14.71 -30.28
C ALA A 233 -6.25 16.15 -30.25
N VAL A 234 -6.72 16.92 -29.28
CA VAL A 234 -6.16 18.23 -28.95
C VAL A 234 -5.49 18.11 -27.60
N ILE A 235 -4.17 18.25 -27.55
CA ILE A 235 -3.36 18.17 -26.33
C ILE A 235 -2.63 19.51 -26.20
N GLU A 236 -3.03 20.33 -25.24
CA GLU A 236 -2.52 21.69 -25.09
C GLU A 236 -2.10 21.97 -23.65
N GLN A 237 -0.97 22.65 -23.47
CA GLN A 237 -0.47 23.08 -22.16
C GLN A 237 -0.36 21.92 -21.16
N CYS A 238 -0.07 20.71 -21.66
CA CYS A 238 0.10 19.54 -20.81
C CYS A 238 1.56 19.37 -20.42
N ARG A 239 1.81 18.90 -19.20
CA ARG A 239 3.15 18.56 -18.71
C ARG A 239 3.29 17.03 -18.69
N VAL A 240 4.35 16.51 -19.30
CA VAL A 240 4.63 15.06 -19.33
C VAL A 240 6.07 14.79 -18.91
N GLU A 241 6.26 14.05 -17.82
CA GLU A 241 7.60 13.79 -17.25
C GLU A 241 7.68 12.48 -16.45
N GLY A 242 8.88 11.92 -16.31
CA GLY A 242 9.04 10.65 -15.60
C GLY A 242 8.23 9.50 -16.23
N THR A 243 8.10 9.51 -17.56
CA THR A 243 7.38 8.50 -18.36
C THR A 243 8.36 7.78 -19.28
N ALA A 244 7.97 6.63 -19.85
CA ALA A 244 8.76 6.03 -20.92
C ALA A 244 8.79 6.92 -22.17
N GLU A 245 9.84 6.78 -22.98
CA GLU A 245 9.95 7.47 -24.26
C GLU A 245 9.27 6.67 -25.39
N PRO A 246 8.57 7.33 -26.33
CA PRO A 246 8.34 8.76 -26.39
C PRO A 246 7.33 9.24 -25.33
N LYS A 247 7.53 10.42 -24.74
CA LYS A 247 6.57 11.04 -23.79
C LYS A 247 5.14 11.12 -24.34
N VAL A 248 5.01 11.49 -25.61
CA VAL A 248 3.74 11.46 -26.35
C VAL A 248 3.94 10.64 -27.62
N SER A 249 3.21 9.53 -27.72
CA SER A 249 3.21 8.64 -28.88
C SER A 249 1.99 8.93 -29.74
N VAL A 250 2.19 9.27 -31.02
CA VAL A 250 1.10 9.54 -31.97
C VAL A 250 1.24 8.62 -33.17
N ASP A 251 0.24 7.76 -33.41
CA ASP A 251 0.19 6.92 -34.60
C ASP A 251 0.14 7.81 -35.86
N PRO A 252 0.88 7.49 -36.94
CA PRO A 252 0.90 8.29 -38.17
C PRO A 252 -0.47 8.50 -38.84
N ARG A 253 -1.46 7.65 -38.54
CA ARG A 253 -2.83 7.75 -39.05
C ARG A 253 -3.76 8.54 -38.12
N ALA A 254 -3.24 9.08 -37.01
CA ALA A 254 -3.96 9.96 -36.12
C ALA A 254 -3.79 11.43 -36.52
N GLN A 255 -4.76 12.27 -36.15
CA GLN A 255 -4.69 13.72 -36.31
C GLN A 255 -4.65 14.36 -34.93
N ALA A 256 -3.44 14.57 -34.40
CA ALA A 256 -3.25 15.16 -33.08
C ALA A 256 -2.53 16.51 -33.16
N THR A 257 -3.01 17.50 -32.43
CA THR A 257 -2.27 18.74 -32.14
C THR A 257 -1.70 18.61 -30.75
N VAL A 258 -0.38 18.74 -30.60
CA VAL A 258 0.32 18.53 -29.33
C VAL A 258 1.17 19.76 -29.00
N THR A 259 0.83 20.43 -27.91
CA THR A 259 1.60 21.53 -27.32
C THR A 259 1.85 21.20 -25.86
N LEU A 260 3.09 20.87 -25.51
CA LEU A 260 3.49 20.59 -24.14
C LEU A 260 4.06 21.85 -23.48
N SER A 261 3.90 21.95 -22.16
CA SER A 261 4.53 22.99 -21.35
C SER A 261 5.73 22.43 -20.58
N GLU A 262 6.87 23.14 -20.61
CA GLU A 262 8.04 22.84 -19.79
C GLU A 262 8.03 23.69 -18.51
N GLY A 263 7.85 23.06 -17.35
CA GLY A 263 7.90 23.74 -16.05
C GLY A 263 6.67 24.60 -15.71
N GLY A 264 6.29 24.56 -14.43
CA GLY A 264 5.12 25.24 -13.85
C GLY A 264 4.69 24.58 -12.53
N PRO A 265 3.94 25.26 -11.65
CA PRO A 265 3.39 24.63 -10.44
C PRO A 265 2.48 23.45 -10.84
N ALA A 266 2.50 22.37 -10.04
CA ALA A 266 1.59 21.24 -10.23
C ALA A 266 0.14 21.76 -10.32
N PRO A 267 -0.69 21.24 -11.23
CA PRO A 267 -2.10 21.57 -11.24
C PRO A 267 -2.69 21.26 -9.86
N ARG A 268 -3.49 22.18 -9.31
CA ARG A 268 -4.33 21.90 -8.13
C ARG A 268 -5.48 20.99 -8.58
N ALA A 269 -5.17 19.73 -8.84
CA ALA A 269 -6.12 18.70 -9.23
C ALA A 269 -6.54 17.89 -7.99
N GLY A 270 -7.76 17.39 -7.98
CA GLY A 270 -8.36 16.61 -6.89
C GLY A 270 -8.85 17.46 -5.71
N ILE A 271 -9.28 16.76 -4.65
CA ILE A 271 -9.58 17.35 -3.35
C ILE A 271 -8.24 17.57 -2.65
N THR A 272 -7.43 18.49 -3.16
CA THR A 272 -6.05 18.67 -2.70
C THR A 272 -6.00 19.17 -1.25
N GLU A 273 -5.97 18.24 -0.31
CA GLU A 273 -4.84 18.15 0.60
C GLU A 273 -3.74 17.36 -0.12
N ALA A 274 -2.50 17.84 -0.01
CA ALA A 274 -1.35 17.28 -0.68
C ALA A 274 -1.28 15.74 -0.57
N THR A 275 -0.97 15.05 -1.66
CA THR A 275 -0.55 13.64 -1.68
C THR A 275 0.83 13.46 -1.04
N GLY A 276 0.92 13.81 0.25
CA GLY A 276 1.84 13.29 1.25
C GLY A 276 1.07 12.78 2.48
N GLY A 277 -0.25 12.60 2.37
CA GLY A 277 -1.12 12.14 3.45
C GLY A 277 -0.99 10.65 3.72
N GLN A 278 -0.76 10.33 4.99
CA GLN A 278 -0.58 9.00 5.55
C GLN A 278 -1.76 8.07 5.19
N ASP A 279 -1.47 6.87 4.68
CA ASP A 279 -2.44 5.78 4.57
C ASP A 279 -2.68 5.20 5.97
N ALA A 280 -3.55 5.86 6.74
CA ALA A 280 -3.83 5.49 8.13
C ALA A 280 -4.32 4.05 8.28
N VAL A 281 -5.02 3.51 7.27
CA VAL A 281 -5.50 2.12 7.27
C VAL A 281 -4.33 1.15 7.12
N GLU A 282 -3.42 1.42 6.18
CA GLU A 282 -2.23 0.59 5.99
C GLU A 282 -1.27 0.69 7.18
N VAL A 283 -1.12 1.87 7.78
CA VAL A 283 -0.33 2.05 9.02
C VAL A 283 -0.89 1.18 10.15
N ASP A 284 -2.20 1.20 10.38
CA ASP A 284 -2.86 0.40 11.42
C ASP A 284 -2.72 -1.12 11.16
N ARG A 285 -2.84 -1.53 9.89
CA ARG A 285 -2.61 -2.93 9.48
C ARG A 285 -1.19 -3.39 9.78
N LEU A 286 -0.18 -2.56 9.44
CA LEU A 286 1.24 -2.87 9.67
C LEU A 286 1.61 -2.87 11.16
N LEU A 287 1.00 -1.97 11.95
CA LEU A 287 1.13 -1.97 13.40
C LEU A 287 0.51 -3.25 14.02
N THR A 288 -0.65 -3.67 13.52
CA THR A 288 -1.28 -4.94 13.92
C THR A 288 -0.41 -6.14 13.53
N GLU A 289 0.22 -6.11 12.35
CA GLU A 289 1.16 -7.14 11.91
C GLU A 289 2.37 -7.21 12.84
N LEU A 290 2.96 -6.06 13.19
CA LEU A 290 4.04 -5.96 14.18
C LEU A 290 3.61 -6.51 15.54
N ASP A 291 2.40 -6.20 15.99
CA ASP A 291 1.85 -6.69 17.26
C ASP A 291 1.65 -8.19 17.30
N SER A 292 1.31 -8.79 16.16
CA SER A 292 1.17 -10.24 16.01
C SER A 292 2.51 -11.00 16.12
N MET A 293 3.65 -10.31 16.05
CA MET A 293 4.96 -10.92 16.28
C MET A 293 5.10 -11.32 17.74
N ILE A 294 5.65 -12.50 18.00
CA ILE A 294 5.82 -13.01 19.38
C ILE A 294 6.91 -12.18 20.07
N GLY A 295 6.67 -11.76 21.31
CA GLY A 295 7.63 -11.00 22.13
C GLY A 295 7.92 -9.59 21.61
N LEU A 296 9.19 -9.17 21.75
CA LEU A 296 9.74 -7.90 21.22
C LEU A 296 9.09 -6.62 21.79
N ALA A 297 8.66 -6.63 23.06
CA ALA A 297 7.96 -5.48 23.66
C ALA A 297 8.75 -4.16 23.56
N GLY A 298 10.06 -4.18 23.84
CA GLY A 298 10.92 -3.00 23.71
C GLY A 298 10.98 -2.46 22.28
N VAL A 299 11.22 -3.33 21.30
CA VAL A 299 11.26 -2.98 19.87
C VAL A 299 9.92 -2.43 19.39
N LYS A 300 8.80 -3.07 19.78
CA LYS A 300 7.45 -2.61 19.41
C LYS A 300 7.14 -1.22 19.95
N ASN A 301 7.52 -0.94 21.19
CA ASN A 301 7.33 0.38 21.79
C ASN A 301 8.19 1.44 21.09
N GLU A 302 9.44 1.11 20.74
CA GLU A 302 10.33 2.05 20.07
C GLU A 302 9.86 2.36 18.64
N VAL A 303 9.38 1.35 17.90
CA VAL A 303 8.80 1.56 16.56
C VAL A 303 7.57 2.46 16.63
N ARG A 304 6.68 2.26 17.63
CA ARG A 304 5.54 3.17 17.84
C ARG A 304 5.98 4.60 18.15
N ALA A 305 6.95 4.77 19.06
CA ALA A 305 7.46 6.10 19.39
C ALA A 305 8.04 6.82 18.17
N LEU A 306 8.71 6.09 17.27
CA LEU A 306 9.19 6.64 15.99
C LEU A 306 8.04 7.04 15.06
N ILE A 307 6.99 6.24 14.96
CA ILE A 307 5.80 6.56 14.16
C ILE A 307 5.12 7.82 14.72
N ASP A 308 4.89 7.87 16.03
CA ASP A 308 4.26 9.03 16.70
C ASP A 308 5.08 10.31 16.43
N GLU A 309 6.41 10.23 16.52
CA GLU A 309 7.30 11.34 16.22
C GLU A 309 7.19 11.80 14.76
N ILE A 310 7.15 10.86 13.80
CA ILE A 310 6.97 11.15 12.37
C ILE A 310 5.63 11.85 12.14
N GLN A 311 4.54 11.34 12.72
CA GLN A 311 3.20 11.92 12.56
C GLN A 311 3.12 13.34 13.14
N VAL A 312 3.66 13.55 14.35
CA VAL A 312 3.70 14.88 14.98
C VAL A 312 4.53 15.85 14.15
N ASN A 313 5.68 15.42 13.63
CA ASN A 313 6.50 16.28 12.77
C ASN A 313 5.78 16.65 11.47
N GLU A 314 4.96 15.76 10.93
CA GLU A 314 4.13 16.06 9.76
C GLU A 314 3.00 17.06 10.08
N TRP A 315 2.34 16.93 11.22
CA TRP A 315 1.37 17.94 11.69
C TRP A 315 2.04 19.31 11.92
N ARG A 316 3.28 19.33 12.40
CA ARG A 316 4.06 20.57 12.53
C ARG A 316 4.36 21.19 11.17
N ARG A 317 4.79 20.39 10.18
CA ARG A 317 5.04 20.88 8.80
C ARG A 317 3.79 21.45 8.16
N SER A 318 2.67 20.73 8.24
CA SER A 318 1.38 21.19 7.70
C SER A 318 0.86 22.45 8.41
N ALA A 319 1.18 22.65 9.69
CA ALA A 319 0.94 23.89 10.43
C ALA A 319 1.96 25.01 10.12
N GLY A 320 2.90 24.82 9.18
CA GLY A 320 3.93 25.78 8.82
C GLY A 320 5.03 25.98 9.88
N LEU A 321 5.13 25.09 10.86
CA LEU A 321 6.15 25.13 11.90
C LEU A 321 7.43 24.46 11.42
N SER A 322 8.58 25.02 11.81
CA SER A 322 9.86 24.38 11.57
C SER A 322 9.94 23.07 12.36
N VAL A 323 10.31 22.01 11.67
CA VAL A 323 10.77 20.74 12.24
C VAL A 323 12.26 20.59 11.97
N GLY A 324 12.97 20.04 12.96
CA GLY A 324 14.35 19.63 12.76
C GLY A 324 14.41 18.54 11.70
N ALA A 325 15.54 18.43 11.04
CA ALA A 325 15.76 17.38 10.07
C ALA A 325 15.95 16.05 10.83
N ALA A 326 14.91 15.21 10.87
CA ALA A 326 14.98 13.89 11.48
C ALA A 326 15.78 12.93 10.58
N SER A 327 16.57 12.04 11.17
CA SER A 327 17.21 10.94 10.46
C SER A 327 16.35 9.70 10.65
N HIS A 328 16.09 8.96 9.57
CA HIS A 328 15.33 7.71 9.60
C HIS A 328 16.25 6.48 9.65
N HIS A 329 17.56 6.68 9.83
CA HIS A 329 18.54 5.59 9.92
C HIS A 329 18.53 4.96 11.32
N LEU A 330 18.51 3.63 11.38
CA LEU A 330 18.40 2.86 12.62
C LEU A 330 19.52 1.82 12.77
N ILE A 331 19.81 1.45 14.01
CA ILE A 331 20.74 0.38 14.37
C ILE A 331 19.96 -0.74 15.03
N PHE A 332 20.02 -1.95 14.49
CA PHE A 332 19.38 -3.13 15.06
C PHE A 332 20.44 -4.03 15.71
N THR A 333 20.45 -4.09 17.04
CA THR A 333 21.38 -4.95 17.80
C THR A 333 20.66 -6.17 18.34
N GLY A 334 21.37 -7.30 18.44
CA GLY A 334 20.87 -8.48 19.16
C GLY A 334 21.29 -9.80 18.54
N ALA A 335 21.01 -10.89 19.24
CA ALA A 335 21.38 -12.24 18.84
C ALA A 335 20.70 -12.69 17.52
N PRO A 336 21.17 -13.75 16.85
CA PRO A 336 20.58 -14.23 15.60
C PRO A 336 19.18 -14.79 15.86
N GLY A 337 18.29 -14.67 14.88
CA GLY A 337 16.94 -15.25 15.00
C GLY A 337 15.98 -14.51 15.94
N THR A 338 16.30 -13.26 16.34
CA THR A 338 15.42 -12.42 17.15
C THR A 338 14.38 -11.64 16.34
N GLY A 339 14.45 -11.62 15.00
CA GLY A 339 13.43 -11.00 14.13
C GLY A 339 13.82 -9.66 13.49
N LYS A 340 15.09 -9.25 13.60
CA LYS A 340 15.63 -7.99 13.02
C LYS A 340 15.19 -7.73 11.58
N THR A 341 15.45 -8.66 10.65
CA THR A 341 15.12 -8.49 9.22
C THR A 341 13.61 -8.36 9.00
N THR A 342 12.79 -9.08 9.78
CA THR A 342 11.33 -9.01 9.67
C THR A 342 10.82 -7.64 10.11
N VAL A 343 11.27 -7.13 11.26
CA VAL A 343 10.89 -5.80 11.75
C VAL A 343 11.39 -4.70 10.80
N ALA A 344 12.58 -4.86 10.20
CA ALA A 344 13.12 -3.90 9.24
C ALA A 344 12.24 -3.76 7.99
N ARG A 345 11.67 -4.88 7.51
CA ARG A 345 10.72 -4.88 6.38
C ARG A 345 9.43 -4.15 6.73
N ILE A 346 8.86 -4.45 7.90
CA ILE A 346 7.63 -3.78 8.39
C ILE A 346 7.88 -2.28 8.56
N TYR A 347 9.01 -1.89 9.15
CA TYR A 347 9.38 -0.49 9.31
C TYR A 347 9.49 0.25 7.97
N GLY A 348 10.09 -0.37 6.94
CA GLY A 348 10.12 0.21 5.59
C GLY A 348 8.74 0.41 4.97
N GLN A 349 7.83 -0.53 5.19
CA GLN A 349 6.44 -0.42 4.74
C GLN A 349 5.69 0.69 5.49
N LEU A 350 5.94 0.83 6.81
CA LEU A 350 5.38 1.92 7.62
C LEU A 350 5.85 3.29 7.14
N LEU A 351 7.14 3.46 6.84
CA LEU A 351 7.66 4.73 6.30
C LEU A 351 7.01 5.09 4.95
N LYS A 352 6.73 4.10 4.11
CA LYS A 352 5.98 4.30 2.86
C LYS A 352 4.55 4.72 3.15
N ALA A 353 3.84 4.00 4.01
CA ALA A 353 2.45 4.28 4.37
C ALA A 353 2.30 5.66 5.03
N LEU A 354 3.31 6.11 5.78
CA LEU A 354 3.37 7.44 6.39
C LEU A 354 3.79 8.56 5.42
N GLY A 355 4.06 8.25 4.16
CA GLY A 355 4.50 9.23 3.16
C GLY A 355 5.93 9.76 3.35
N VAL A 356 6.73 9.14 4.23
CA VAL A 356 8.12 9.52 4.48
C VAL A 356 9.03 9.07 3.34
N LEU A 357 8.82 7.86 2.84
CA LEU A 357 9.56 7.30 1.71
C LEU A 357 8.61 7.06 0.54
N PRO A 358 8.98 7.43 -0.70
CA PRO A 358 8.08 7.30 -1.85
C PRO A 358 7.77 5.83 -2.16
N ASN A 359 8.68 4.90 -1.84
CA ASN A 359 8.59 3.49 -2.18
C ASN A 359 8.80 2.61 -0.92
N GLY A 360 8.13 1.46 -0.84
CA GLY A 360 8.35 0.48 0.24
C GLY A 360 9.49 -0.51 -0.05
N ARG A 361 10.43 -0.14 -0.93
CA ARG A 361 11.44 -1.07 -1.46
C ARG A 361 12.37 -1.49 -0.32
N PHE A 362 12.63 -2.79 -0.19
CA PHE A 362 13.53 -3.33 0.83
C PHE A 362 14.70 -4.04 0.18
N ARG A 363 15.92 -3.52 0.38
CA ARG A 363 17.16 -4.08 -0.17
C ARG A 363 18.04 -4.60 0.96
N GLU A 364 18.15 -5.92 1.06
CA GLU A 364 18.99 -6.62 2.03
C GLU A 364 20.35 -6.93 1.43
N VAL A 365 21.42 -6.59 2.15
CA VAL A 365 22.81 -6.71 1.70
C VAL A 365 23.75 -7.08 2.84
N SER A 366 24.92 -7.60 2.48
CA SER A 366 26.01 -7.96 3.39
C SER A 366 27.32 -7.28 2.96
N ARG A 367 28.40 -7.47 3.73
CA ARG A 367 29.75 -7.01 3.34
C ARG A 367 30.15 -7.43 1.93
N ARG A 368 29.76 -8.63 1.48
CA ARG A 368 30.13 -9.15 0.15
C ARG A 368 29.49 -8.36 -0.98
N ASP A 369 28.37 -7.73 -0.72
CA ASP A 369 27.60 -6.96 -1.70
C ASP A 369 28.12 -5.52 -1.80
N LEU A 370 28.70 -4.98 -0.72
CA LEU A 370 29.22 -3.61 -0.68
C LEU A 370 30.70 -3.53 -1.08
N VAL A 371 31.51 -4.51 -0.67
CA VAL A 371 32.96 -4.45 -0.86
C VAL A 371 33.38 -5.03 -2.21
N GLY A 372 34.24 -4.31 -2.93
CA GLY A 372 34.83 -4.72 -4.22
C GLY A 372 35.99 -5.71 -4.06
N GLN A 373 36.39 -6.35 -5.16
CA GLN A 373 37.55 -7.25 -5.18
C GLN A 373 38.86 -6.54 -5.57
N TYR A 374 38.76 -5.31 -6.10
CA TYR A 374 39.87 -4.53 -6.62
C TYR A 374 39.79 -3.08 -6.11
N ILE A 375 40.93 -2.39 -6.05
CA ILE A 375 41.03 -0.99 -5.60
C ILE A 375 40.14 -0.09 -6.46
N GLY A 376 39.35 0.78 -5.81
CA GLY A 376 38.44 1.74 -6.47
C GLY A 376 37.06 1.18 -6.85
N HIS A 377 36.87 -0.14 -6.81
CA HIS A 377 35.56 -0.74 -7.11
C HIS A 377 34.59 -0.71 -5.92
N THR A 378 35.06 -0.50 -4.70
CA THR A 378 34.20 -0.56 -3.50
C THR A 378 33.26 0.64 -3.42
N ALA A 379 33.74 1.84 -3.69
CA ALA A 379 32.89 3.04 -3.73
C ALA A 379 31.79 2.93 -4.80
N GLU A 380 32.13 2.50 -6.02
CA GLU A 380 31.16 2.30 -7.10
C GLU A 380 30.10 1.25 -6.74
N LYS A 381 30.54 0.12 -6.20
CA LYS A 381 29.64 -0.97 -5.81
C LYS A 381 28.71 -0.58 -4.66
N THR A 382 29.24 0.11 -3.65
CA THR A 382 28.45 0.64 -2.53
C THR A 382 27.42 1.65 -3.02
N THR A 383 27.81 2.54 -3.93
CA THR A 383 26.92 3.56 -4.52
C THR A 383 25.80 2.89 -5.31
N SER A 384 26.13 1.95 -6.21
CA SER A 384 25.13 1.21 -7.00
C SER A 384 24.10 0.50 -6.11
N VAL A 385 24.56 -0.16 -5.03
CA VAL A 385 23.67 -0.84 -4.07
C VAL A 385 22.79 0.15 -3.31
N PHE A 386 23.33 1.32 -2.96
CA PHE A 386 22.58 2.37 -2.29
C PHE A 386 21.50 2.97 -3.20
N GLU A 387 21.84 3.26 -4.46
CA GLU A 387 20.90 3.75 -5.48
C GLU A 387 19.79 2.74 -5.77
N GLU A 388 20.08 1.44 -5.75
CA GLU A 388 19.05 0.40 -5.82
C GLU A 388 18.06 0.48 -4.63
N ALA A 389 18.47 0.96 -3.47
CA ALA A 389 17.60 1.14 -2.31
C ALA A 389 16.86 2.50 -2.31
N MET A 390 17.07 3.34 -3.33
CA MET A 390 16.50 4.69 -3.40
C MET A 390 14.98 4.67 -3.30
N GLY A 391 14.47 5.56 -2.46
CA GLY A 391 13.06 5.67 -2.14
C GLY A 391 12.58 4.64 -1.12
N GLY A 392 13.44 3.80 -0.52
CA GLY A 392 13.08 2.71 0.40
C GLY A 392 14.10 2.47 1.52
N VAL A 393 14.25 1.20 1.93
CA VAL A 393 15.15 0.77 3.02
C VAL A 393 16.34 -0.02 2.49
N LEU A 394 17.56 0.40 2.86
CA LEU A 394 18.78 -0.37 2.73
C LEU A 394 19.09 -1.06 4.07
N PHE A 395 18.98 -2.39 4.11
CA PHE A 395 19.29 -3.20 5.29
C PHE A 395 20.64 -3.90 5.13
N ILE A 396 21.59 -3.59 6.01
CA ILE A 396 22.95 -4.13 5.99
C ILE A 396 23.09 -5.11 7.15
N ASP A 397 23.09 -6.42 6.84
CA ASP A 397 23.28 -7.46 7.85
C ASP A 397 24.77 -7.66 8.18
N GLU A 398 25.03 -7.95 9.46
CA GLU A 398 26.37 -8.05 10.06
C GLU A 398 27.29 -6.87 9.66
N ALA A 399 26.79 -5.64 9.78
CA ALA A 399 27.47 -4.43 9.31
C ALA A 399 28.85 -4.21 9.94
N TYR A 400 29.05 -4.65 11.19
CA TYR A 400 30.36 -4.62 11.87
C TYR A 400 31.47 -5.37 11.12
N THR A 401 31.12 -6.27 10.20
CA THR A 401 32.11 -6.93 9.37
C THR A 401 32.83 -5.95 8.44
N LEU A 402 32.24 -4.79 8.12
CA LEU A 402 32.86 -3.72 7.33
C LEU A 402 34.05 -3.08 8.02
N SER A 403 34.00 -2.88 9.35
CA SER A 403 35.05 -2.20 10.14
C SER A 403 36.15 -3.12 10.67
N ARG A 404 36.11 -4.44 10.38
CA ARG A 404 37.11 -5.38 10.91
C ARG A 404 38.52 -5.00 10.46
N ALA A 405 39.35 -4.62 11.44
CA ALA A 405 40.77 -4.33 11.26
C ALA A 405 41.57 -5.63 11.04
N GLY A 406 42.07 -5.85 9.82
CA GLY A 406 42.93 -6.98 9.50
C GLY A 406 43.34 -7.06 8.02
N GLY A 407 44.50 -6.48 7.68
CA GLY A 407 45.15 -6.60 6.36
C GLY A 407 44.61 -5.66 5.26
N ALA A 408 45.10 -5.79 4.03
CA ALA A 408 44.71 -4.97 2.87
C ALA A 408 43.19 -4.98 2.56
N SER A 409 42.45 -5.92 3.13
CA SER A 409 40.98 -5.98 3.07
C SER A 409 40.25 -5.02 4.01
N ALA A 410 40.96 -4.41 4.97
CA ALA A 410 40.42 -3.40 5.88
C ALA A 410 40.16 -2.08 5.16
N ASP A 411 41.08 -1.66 4.27
CA ASP A 411 40.98 -0.41 3.52
C ASP A 411 39.71 -0.36 2.64
N PHE A 412 39.34 -1.48 2.02
CA PHE A 412 38.11 -1.56 1.24
C PHE A 412 36.85 -1.50 2.10
N GLY A 413 36.89 -2.05 3.31
CA GLY A 413 35.76 -1.97 4.24
C GLY A 413 35.52 -0.53 4.71
N GLN A 414 36.60 0.19 5.00
CA GLN A 414 36.54 1.60 5.38
C GLN A 414 36.04 2.47 4.22
N GLU A 415 36.50 2.21 2.99
CA GLU A 415 36.01 2.89 1.78
C GLU A 415 34.49 2.75 1.60
N ALA A 416 33.93 1.56 1.88
CA ALA A 416 32.49 1.33 1.85
C ALA A 416 31.75 2.15 2.92
N ILE A 417 32.29 2.20 4.15
CA ILE A 417 31.72 2.98 5.26
C ILE A 417 31.71 4.47 4.92
N ASP A 418 32.83 5.01 4.44
CA ASP A 418 32.96 6.43 4.11
C ASP A 418 32.02 6.83 2.98
N THR A 419 31.88 5.96 1.96
CA THR A 419 30.91 6.14 0.88
C THR A 419 29.47 6.12 1.40
N LEU A 420 29.13 5.16 2.27
CA LEU A 420 27.80 5.04 2.85
C LEU A 420 27.44 6.27 3.71
N VAL A 421 28.35 6.74 4.57
CA VAL A 421 28.16 7.93 5.41
C VAL A 421 27.89 9.17 4.56
N LYS A 422 28.60 9.32 3.44
CA LYS A 422 28.37 10.42 2.50
C LYS A 422 26.98 10.32 1.86
N LEU A 423 26.61 9.15 1.34
CA LEU A 423 25.31 8.96 0.68
C LEU A 423 24.13 9.10 1.66
N MET A 424 24.29 8.68 2.91
CA MET A 424 23.30 8.89 3.97
C MET A 424 23.06 10.39 4.25
N GLU A 425 24.10 11.22 4.18
CA GLU A 425 23.95 12.67 4.32
C GLU A 425 23.23 13.28 3.10
N ASP A 426 23.70 12.94 1.90
CA ASP A 426 23.23 13.53 0.64
C ASP A 426 21.77 13.12 0.32
N HIS A 427 21.32 11.95 0.80
CA HIS A 427 20.02 11.35 0.48
C HIS A 427 19.15 11.01 1.70
N ARG A 428 19.33 11.75 2.80
CA ARG A 428 18.66 11.52 4.10
C ARG A 428 17.13 11.37 4.08
N ASP A 429 16.45 12.06 3.16
CA ASP A 429 14.98 12.05 3.04
C ASP A 429 14.48 11.08 1.97
N GLN A 430 15.39 10.35 1.31
CA GLN A 430 15.08 9.46 0.20
C GLN A 430 15.38 8.00 0.51
N VAL A 431 16.18 7.71 1.54
CA VAL A 431 16.54 6.34 1.95
C VAL A 431 16.62 6.23 3.47
N ALA A 432 16.01 5.18 4.02
CA ALA A 432 16.30 4.74 5.38
C ALA A 432 17.37 3.64 5.35
N VAL A 433 18.39 3.76 6.22
CA VAL A 433 19.50 2.79 6.29
C VAL A 433 19.41 2.12 7.64
N ILE A 434 19.35 0.79 7.63
CA ILE A 434 19.28 -0.02 8.84
C ILE A 434 20.52 -0.92 8.87
N VAL A 435 21.38 -0.72 9.86
CA VAL A 435 22.53 -1.59 10.09
C VAL A 435 22.21 -2.59 11.19
N ALA A 436 22.49 -3.87 10.96
CA ALA A 436 22.19 -4.93 11.92
C ALA A 436 23.45 -5.71 12.33
N GLY A 437 23.46 -6.19 13.57
CA GLY A 437 24.53 -7.04 14.08
C GLY A 437 24.42 -7.39 15.55
N TYR A 438 25.47 -8.02 16.07
CA TYR A 438 25.60 -8.34 17.50
C TYR A 438 25.89 -7.08 18.32
N THR A 439 25.35 -7.02 19.54
CA THR A 439 25.34 -5.79 20.34
C THR A 439 26.73 -5.21 20.59
N ARG A 440 27.75 -6.02 20.92
CA ARG A 440 29.10 -5.49 21.19
C ARG A 440 29.82 -5.06 19.92
N GLU A 441 29.72 -5.88 18.89
CA GLU A 441 30.37 -5.68 17.60
C GLU A 441 29.80 -4.43 16.90
N MET A 442 28.51 -4.13 17.10
CA MET A 442 27.91 -2.89 16.63
C MET A 442 28.37 -1.65 17.41
N LEU A 443 28.70 -1.77 18.71
CA LEU A 443 29.33 -0.67 19.45
C LEU A 443 30.72 -0.37 18.86
N ASP A 444 31.54 -1.41 18.66
CA ASP A 444 32.86 -1.27 18.05
C ASP A 444 32.78 -0.69 16.61
N PHE A 445 31.74 -1.05 15.86
CA PHE A 445 31.47 -0.51 14.52
C PHE A 445 31.15 0.99 14.52
N LEU A 446 30.38 1.47 15.49
CA LEU A 446 30.07 2.90 15.62
C LEU A 446 31.27 3.71 16.09
N ASP A 447 32.08 3.14 16.99
CA ASP A 447 33.31 3.77 17.49
C ASP A 447 34.39 3.87 16.40
N ALA A 448 34.32 3.03 15.36
CA ALA A 448 35.26 3.06 14.24
C ALA A 448 35.13 4.32 13.35
N ASN A 449 33.95 4.96 13.32
CA ASN A 449 33.74 6.18 12.52
C ASN A 449 32.70 7.10 13.18
N SER A 450 33.13 8.28 13.63
CA SER A 450 32.27 9.28 14.27
C SER A 450 31.13 9.80 13.36
N GLY A 451 31.28 9.68 12.05
CA GLY A 451 30.25 9.99 11.05
C GLY A 451 29.07 9.02 11.07
N LEU A 452 29.27 7.75 11.49
CA LEU A 452 28.19 6.78 11.67
C LEU A 452 27.37 7.12 12.91
N ALA A 453 28.03 7.31 14.06
CA ALA A 453 27.38 7.59 15.34
C ALA A 453 26.49 8.84 15.30
N SER A 454 26.84 9.84 14.48
CA SER A 454 26.04 11.07 14.30
C SER A 454 24.85 10.93 13.37
N ARG A 455 24.84 9.95 12.45
CA ARG A 455 23.80 9.79 11.42
C ARG A 455 22.74 8.77 11.80
N PHE A 456 23.08 7.79 12.63
CA PHE A 456 22.10 6.85 13.16
C PHE A 456 21.36 7.47 14.33
N ALA A 457 20.05 7.64 14.17
CA ALA A 457 19.21 8.36 15.13
C ALA A 457 18.98 7.57 16.42
N LYS A 458 18.79 6.25 16.30
CA LYS A 458 18.43 5.37 17.41
C LYS A 458 18.94 3.94 17.23
N THR A 459 19.12 3.28 18.37
CA THR A 459 19.46 1.85 18.46
C THR A 459 18.26 1.08 19.03
N LEU A 460 17.81 0.06 18.30
CA LEU A 460 16.78 -0.88 18.73
C LEU A 460 17.45 -2.19 19.13
N GLU A 461 17.33 -2.55 20.41
CA GLU A 461 17.87 -3.79 20.97
C GLU A 461 16.84 -4.92 20.90
N PHE A 462 17.22 -6.00 20.24
CA PHE A 462 16.43 -7.22 20.09
C PHE A 462 16.91 -8.27 21.10
N GLU A 463 16.16 -8.37 22.20
CA GLU A 463 16.43 -9.30 23.29
C GLU A 463 16.21 -10.77 22.88
N ASN A 464 16.80 -11.69 23.64
CA ASN A 464 16.56 -13.12 23.48
C ASN A 464 15.14 -13.50 23.92
N TYR A 465 14.50 -14.40 23.18
CA TYR A 465 13.18 -14.91 23.54
C TYR A 465 13.24 -15.76 24.82
N GLY A 466 12.25 -15.55 25.69
CA GLY A 466 11.99 -16.39 26.85
C GLY A 466 11.55 -17.81 26.48
N PRO A 467 11.56 -18.76 27.42
CA PRO A 467 11.13 -20.13 27.15
C PRO A 467 9.68 -20.20 26.64
N ASP A 468 8.75 -19.47 27.25
CA ASP A 468 7.35 -19.38 26.79
C ASP A 468 7.24 -18.88 25.34
N GLU A 469 8.02 -17.85 24.99
CA GLU A 469 8.04 -17.27 23.66
C GLU A 469 8.63 -18.25 22.62
N LEU A 470 9.66 -19.00 22.98
CA LEU A 470 10.23 -20.04 22.11
C LEU A 470 9.24 -21.19 21.88
N VAL A 471 8.45 -21.58 22.89
CA VAL A 471 7.36 -22.55 22.71
C VAL A 471 6.28 -22.00 21.78
N MET A 472 5.88 -20.73 21.94
CA MET A 472 4.93 -20.09 21.03
C MET A 472 5.47 -20.04 19.59
N ILE A 473 6.75 -19.71 19.40
CA ILE A 473 7.42 -19.69 18.10
C ILE A 473 7.44 -21.10 17.50
N ALA A 474 7.84 -22.11 18.27
CA ALA A 474 7.85 -23.50 17.82
C ALA A 474 6.44 -23.98 17.42
N THR A 475 5.42 -23.65 18.22
CA THR A 475 4.03 -23.97 17.92
C THR A 475 3.56 -23.32 16.61
N ARG A 476 3.91 -22.05 16.39
CA ARG A 476 3.55 -21.33 15.16
C ARG A 476 4.24 -21.91 13.94
N ILE A 477 5.53 -22.25 14.03
CA ILE A 477 6.28 -22.92 12.95
C ILE A 477 5.67 -24.29 12.65
N ALA A 478 5.37 -25.08 13.67
CA ALA A 478 4.74 -26.39 13.51
C ALA A 478 3.38 -26.27 12.79
N LYS A 479 2.52 -25.36 13.25
CA LYS A 479 1.18 -25.14 12.67
C LYS A 479 1.23 -24.68 11.21
N ASN A 480 2.19 -23.83 10.84
CA ASN A 480 2.36 -23.38 9.45
C ASN A 480 2.77 -24.51 8.50
N ASP A 481 3.36 -25.57 9.03
CA ASP A 481 3.78 -26.75 8.28
C ASP A 481 2.83 -27.94 8.51
N ASP A 482 1.58 -27.67 8.90
CA ASP A 482 0.52 -28.66 9.17
C ASP A 482 0.80 -29.65 10.32
N TYR A 483 1.72 -29.31 11.24
CA TYR A 483 1.99 -30.08 12.45
C TYR A 483 1.24 -29.54 13.68
N ALA A 484 0.83 -30.47 14.55
CA ALA A 484 0.26 -30.20 15.86
C ALA A 484 1.08 -30.91 16.96
N PHE A 485 1.08 -30.33 18.15
CA PHE A 485 1.72 -30.92 19.33
C PHE A 485 0.73 -31.78 20.09
N ALA A 486 1.14 -33.01 20.41
CA ALA A 486 0.39 -33.86 21.33
C ALA A 486 0.33 -33.24 22.74
N PRO A 487 -0.70 -33.57 23.54
CA PRO A 487 -0.78 -33.12 24.93
C PRO A 487 0.51 -33.41 25.71
N GLY A 488 1.01 -32.44 26.49
CA GLY A 488 2.24 -32.58 27.28
C GLY A 488 3.54 -32.21 26.54
N LEU A 489 3.52 -32.06 25.21
CA LEU A 489 4.73 -31.73 24.45
C LEU A 489 5.14 -30.26 24.63
N SER A 490 4.18 -29.34 24.75
CA SER A 490 4.47 -27.91 24.95
C SER A 490 5.17 -27.66 26.28
N GLU A 491 4.77 -28.36 27.33
CA GLU A 491 5.37 -28.33 28.66
C GLU A 491 6.81 -28.87 28.64
N ALA A 492 7.04 -29.97 27.92
CA ALA A 492 8.38 -30.53 27.74
C ALA A 492 9.30 -29.62 26.91
N LEU A 493 8.77 -28.96 25.87
CA LEU A 493 9.49 -27.95 25.11
C LEU A 493 9.86 -26.75 26.00
N HIS A 494 8.94 -26.29 26.85
CA HIS A 494 9.21 -25.23 27.82
C HIS A 494 10.35 -25.60 28.77
N GLU A 495 10.31 -26.81 29.35
CA GLU A 495 11.37 -27.32 30.23
C GLU A 495 12.72 -27.38 29.49
N HIS A 496 12.74 -27.92 28.27
CA HIS A 496 13.94 -27.97 27.45
C HIS A 496 14.51 -26.57 27.19
N PHE A 497 13.70 -25.63 26.70
CA PHE A 497 14.15 -24.26 26.45
C PHE A 497 14.58 -23.55 27.74
N SER A 498 14.00 -23.89 28.89
CA SER A 498 14.40 -23.31 30.19
C SER A 498 15.82 -23.72 30.61
N GLN A 499 16.30 -24.88 30.14
CA GLN A 499 17.64 -25.40 30.46
C GLN A 499 18.73 -24.86 29.52
N ILE A 500 18.36 -24.25 28.39
CA ILE A 500 19.34 -23.71 27.44
C ILE A 500 19.88 -22.37 27.94
N GLU A 501 21.21 -22.25 28.01
CA GLU A 501 21.87 -20.98 28.29
C GLU A 501 21.66 -20.02 27.12
N ARG A 502 21.01 -18.88 27.40
CA ARG A 502 20.69 -17.84 26.41
C ARG A 502 21.76 -16.77 26.40
N ASP A 503 22.95 -17.12 25.93
CA ASP A 503 24.00 -16.14 25.69
C ASP A 503 23.68 -15.24 24.48
N ARG A 504 24.61 -14.34 24.14
CA ARG A 504 24.44 -13.40 23.01
C ARG A 504 24.49 -14.04 21.62
N ASN A 505 24.97 -15.27 21.52
CA ASN A 505 25.10 -16.02 20.28
C ASN A 505 23.95 -17.02 20.10
N PHE A 506 23.05 -17.11 21.08
CA PHE A 506 21.90 -17.97 21.06
C PHE A 506 21.02 -17.71 19.83
N GLY A 507 20.70 -18.76 19.07
CA GLY A 507 20.03 -18.65 17.78
C GLY A 507 18.53 -18.37 17.83
N ASN A 508 17.91 -18.27 19.02
CA ASN A 508 16.52 -17.90 19.21
C ASN A 508 15.55 -18.73 18.32
N ALA A 509 14.77 -18.08 17.44
CA ALA A 509 13.85 -18.77 16.53
C ALA A 509 14.57 -19.77 15.60
N ARG A 510 15.87 -19.58 15.32
CA ARG A 510 16.68 -20.55 14.56
C ARG A 510 16.90 -21.84 15.36
N GLU A 511 17.09 -21.75 16.67
CA GLU A 511 17.20 -22.93 17.55
C GLU A 511 15.86 -23.66 17.66
N ALA A 512 14.75 -22.92 17.84
CA ALA A 512 13.42 -23.53 17.82
C ALA A 512 13.12 -24.26 16.50
N ARG A 513 13.48 -23.65 15.35
CA ARG A 513 13.35 -24.29 14.03
C ARG A 513 14.20 -25.56 13.93
N LYS A 514 15.47 -25.49 14.31
CA LYS A 514 16.40 -26.63 14.27
C LYS A 514 15.91 -27.80 15.13
N LEU A 515 15.37 -27.52 16.31
CA LEU A 515 14.78 -28.54 17.18
C LEU A 515 13.58 -29.22 16.52
N LEU A 516 12.66 -28.44 15.93
CA LEU A 516 11.50 -28.98 15.21
C LEU A 516 11.89 -29.83 13.99
N GLU A 517 12.90 -29.40 13.23
CA GLU A 517 13.45 -30.20 12.13
C GLU A 517 14.00 -31.53 12.63
N GLY A 518 14.70 -31.53 13.77
CA GLY A 518 15.15 -32.73 14.47
C GLY A 518 13.99 -33.65 14.86
N MET A 519 12.95 -33.10 15.48
CA MET A 519 11.75 -33.85 15.87
C MET A 519 11.03 -34.47 14.68
N ARG A 520 10.89 -33.74 13.55
CA ARG A 520 10.29 -34.28 12.31
C ARG A 520 11.10 -35.42 11.72
N LYS A 521 12.42 -35.33 11.76
CA LYS A 521 13.30 -36.41 11.32
C LYS A 521 13.10 -37.67 12.17
N VAL A 522 12.96 -37.52 13.48
CA VAL A 522 12.65 -38.63 14.40
C VAL A 522 11.25 -39.20 14.11
N GLN A 523 10.24 -38.34 13.99
CA GLN A 523 8.86 -38.71 13.67
C GLN A 523 8.80 -39.53 12.38
N SER A 524 9.52 -39.12 11.34
CA SER A 524 9.60 -39.86 10.07
C SER A 524 10.12 -41.29 10.27
N GLY A 525 11.13 -41.48 11.13
CA GLY A 525 11.64 -42.80 11.50
C GLY A 525 10.64 -43.64 12.29
N ARG A 526 9.95 -43.01 13.26
CA ARG A 526 8.86 -43.62 14.04
C ARG A 526 7.72 -44.09 13.15
N LEU A 527 7.23 -43.22 12.26
CA LEU A 527 6.12 -43.51 11.35
C LEU A 527 6.44 -44.64 10.36
N ARG A 528 7.66 -44.67 9.83
CA ARG A 528 8.13 -45.77 8.96
C ARG A 528 8.12 -47.13 9.67
N SER A 529 8.28 -47.12 10.99
CA SER A 529 8.36 -48.33 11.82
C SER A 529 6.99 -48.85 12.26
N LEU A 530 5.88 -48.15 11.95
CA LEU A 530 4.52 -48.53 12.38
C LEU A 530 3.99 -49.82 11.75
N GLY A 531 4.62 -50.35 10.69
CA GLY A 531 4.18 -51.57 9.99
C GLY A 531 2.83 -51.44 9.26
N ARG A 532 2.24 -50.24 9.25
CA ARG A 532 1.02 -49.86 8.52
C ARG A 532 1.20 -48.50 7.87
N MET A 533 0.32 -48.16 6.94
CA MET A 533 0.26 -46.79 6.43
C MET A 533 -0.15 -45.82 7.57
N PRO A 534 0.61 -44.74 7.81
CA PRO A 534 0.24 -43.72 8.80
C PRO A 534 -1.09 -43.06 8.44
N SER A 535 -1.91 -42.77 9.45
CA SER A 535 -3.12 -41.97 9.29
C SER A 535 -2.77 -40.47 9.17
N ARG A 536 -3.73 -39.64 8.78
CA ARG A 536 -3.54 -38.18 8.75
C ARG A 536 -3.09 -37.66 10.12
N ASP A 537 -3.70 -38.14 11.18
CA ASP A 537 -3.38 -37.75 12.55
C ASP A 537 -1.94 -38.14 12.94
N ASP A 538 -1.48 -39.35 12.53
CA ASP A 538 -0.11 -39.79 12.74
C ASP A 538 0.91 -38.88 12.01
N LEU A 539 0.56 -38.46 10.77
CA LEU A 539 1.42 -37.60 9.94
C LEU A 539 1.55 -36.19 10.51
N THR A 540 0.48 -35.67 11.12
CA THR A 540 0.43 -34.28 11.62
C THR A 540 0.86 -34.14 13.08
N THR A 541 0.93 -35.23 13.86
CA THR A 541 1.15 -35.13 15.32
C THR A 541 2.61 -35.41 15.73
N LEU A 542 3.24 -34.41 16.33
CA LEU A 542 4.53 -34.55 17.04
C LEU A 542 4.28 -34.92 18.50
N VAL A 543 5.02 -35.91 19.00
CA VAL A 543 4.85 -36.44 20.36
C VAL A 543 6.10 -36.23 21.22
N LEU A 544 5.97 -36.44 22.53
CA LEU A 544 7.07 -36.31 23.49
C LEU A 544 8.29 -37.16 23.13
N ASP A 545 8.09 -38.40 22.66
CA ASP A 545 9.19 -39.28 22.24
C ASP A 545 10.01 -38.69 21.08
N ASP A 546 9.38 -37.92 20.18
CA ASP A 546 10.10 -37.26 19.09
C ASP A 546 11.04 -36.18 19.63
N LEU A 547 10.61 -35.43 20.65
CA LEU A 547 11.45 -34.44 21.35
C LEU A 547 12.60 -35.12 22.09
N LEU A 548 12.31 -36.12 22.92
CA LEU A 548 13.32 -36.81 23.74
C LEU A 548 14.41 -37.47 22.90
N ALA A 549 14.08 -37.95 21.70
CA ALA A 549 15.05 -38.51 20.79
C ALA A 549 15.76 -37.45 19.93
N ALA A 550 15.16 -36.28 19.71
CA ALA A 550 15.80 -35.18 18.97
C ALA A 550 16.84 -34.41 19.82
N ILE A 551 16.70 -34.40 21.14
CA ILE A 551 17.62 -33.73 22.08
C ILE A 551 18.76 -34.63 22.59
N ARG A 552 18.75 -35.92 22.23
CA ARG A 552 19.86 -36.86 22.47
C ARG A 552 20.90 -36.77 21.36
#